data_AF-A0A672RV42-F1
#
_entry.id   AF-A0A672RV42-F1
#
_cell.length_a   1.000
_cell.length_b   1.000
_cell.length_c   1.000
_cell.angle_alpha   90.00
_cell.angle_beta   90.00
_cell.angle_gamma   90.00
#
_symmetry.space_group_name_H-M   'P 1'
#
loop_
_entity.id
_entity.type
_entity.pdbx_description
1 polymer ?
#
loop_
_entity_poly.entity_id
_entity_poly.type
_entity_poly.pdbx_seq_one_letter_code
_entity_poly.pdbx_strand_id
1 'polypeptide(L)'
;TEGPYVNPDLVFFYKIWINTHLLAWVGALAMGMIFFCSPVVSMFTDHFGCRKTAVCGAFVAFLGLLTSSFATTLGLRYFTYGILFGCGSSFAFQPSLVILGHYFRQRLGLANGVVTAGSSLFSMGLPVLLKKVVGPLGLPRTFQILSIFMLVQSLLALTFKPLMPSGMCPMPGMGMDGGPPSSLESASRWQKGLAKIRKYFNVRVFGVLTYRVWAFGVATAVLGYFVPYVHLMNFVKEQFGDTQREWVLLVCIGASSGVGRLLFGKIGDLIPGVKKIYMQVASFILLGLMSMMIPQCAVFEGLVVVFVLMGLCDGCFITIMAPIAFELVGPMQASQAIGYLLGLMAIPMTAGPPIAGEVLKKNIC
;
A
#
# COMPACT_ATOMS: atom_id res chain seq x y z
N THR A 1 -39.16 18.58 18.62
CA THR A 1 -38.27 17.47 19.02
C THR A 1 -37.19 17.35 17.96
N GLU A 2 -36.00 17.81 18.32
CA GLU A 2 -34.85 17.96 17.41
C GLU A 2 -34.42 16.58 16.87
N GLY A 3 -34.34 16.45 15.55
CA GLY A 3 -33.77 15.28 14.90
C GLY A 3 -32.28 15.12 15.26
N PRO A 4 -31.71 13.91 15.19
CA PRO A 4 -30.32 13.70 15.56
C PRO A 4 -29.42 14.53 14.65
N TYR A 5 -28.77 15.55 15.22
CA TYR A 5 -27.70 16.32 14.58
C TYR A 5 -26.57 15.36 14.17
N VAL A 6 -26.60 14.90 12.92
CA VAL A 6 -25.50 14.12 12.36
C VAL A 6 -24.33 15.09 12.15
N ASN A 7 -23.27 14.96 12.94
CA ASN A 7 -22.14 15.87 12.93
C ASN A 7 -21.53 15.95 11.50
N PRO A 8 -21.52 17.12 10.84
CA PRO A 8 -21.01 17.28 9.47
C PRO A 8 -19.55 16.86 9.32
N ASP A 9 -18.74 16.92 10.38
CA ASP A 9 -17.34 16.43 10.37
C ASP A 9 -17.25 14.90 10.38
N LEU A 10 -18.17 14.24 11.09
CA LEU A 10 -18.25 12.78 11.12
C LEU A 10 -18.80 12.26 9.79
N VAL A 11 -19.78 12.97 9.22
CA VAL A 11 -20.27 12.77 7.85
C VAL A 11 -19.15 13.04 6.85
N PHE A 12 -18.30 14.05 7.05
CA PHE A 12 -17.16 14.38 6.18
C PHE A 12 -16.07 13.31 6.22
N PHE A 13 -15.72 12.78 7.40
CA PHE A 13 -14.74 11.69 7.53
C PHE A 13 -15.27 10.38 6.95
N TYR A 14 -16.54 10.08 7.24
CA TYR A 14 -17.24 8.94 6.64
C TYR A 14 -17.35 9.12 5.12
N LYS A 15 -17.55 10.34 4.60
CA LYS A 15 -17.62 10.68 3.16
C LYS A 15 -16.28 10.70 2.42
N ILE A 16 -15.17 11.00 3.10
CA ILE A 16 -13.81 10.76 2.59
C ILE A 16 -13.62 9.26 2.30
N TRP A 17 -14.26 8.41 3.10
CA TRP A 17 -14.17 6.95 2.99
C TRP A 17 -15.30 6.32 2.14
N ILE A 18 -16.50 6.91 2.12
CA ILE A 18 -17.75 6.35 1.57
C ILE A 18 -18.47 7.38 0.67
N ASN A 19 -17.79 7.87 -0.36
CA ASN A 19 -18.43 8.55 -1.52
C ASN A 19 -19.26 9.83 -1.23
N THR A 20 -18.58 10.97 -1.07
CA THR A 20 -18.95 12.14 -1.90
C THR A 20 -17.78 12.44 -2.81
N HIS A 21 -18.05 12.53 -4.11
CA HIS A 21 -17.05 12.46 -5.16
C HIS A 21 -15.81 13.33 -4.89
N LEU A 22 -15.96 14.60 -4.48
CA LEU A 22 -14.83 15.53 -4.26
C LEU A 22 -13.96 15.24 -3.02
N LEU A 23 -14.47 14.54 -2.01
CA LEU A 23 -13.73 14.25 -0.78
C LEU A 23 -13.04 12.89 -0.81
N ALA A 24 -13.64 11.92 -1.50
CA ALA A 24 -13.03 10.62 -1.76
C ALA A 24 -11.72 10.74 -2.57
N TRP A 25 -11.62 11.72 -3.47
CA TRP A 25 -10.39 11.98 -4.25
C TRP A 25 -9.19 12.34 -3.39
N VAL A 26 -9.38 13.01 -2.23
CA VAL A 26 -8.26 13.37 -1.34
C VAL A 26 -7.67 12.12 -0.70
N GLY A 27 -8.52 11.18 -0.26
CA GLY A 27 -8.13 9.86 0.24
C GLY A 27 -7.49 8.98 -0.82
N ALA A 28 -8.11 8.91 -2.00
CA ALA A 28 -7.60 8.15 -3.13
C ALA A 28 -6.24 8.68 -3.61
N LEU A 29 -6.06 10.00 -3.67
CA LEU A 29 -4.79 10.62 -4.01
C LEU A 29 -3.71 10.23 -3.00
N ALA A 30 -3.99 10.31 -1.70
CA ALA A 30 -3.03 9.90 -0.66
C ALA A 30 -2.60 8.44 -0.83
N MET A 31 -3.56 7.52 -1.01
CA MET A 31 -3.26 6.10 -1.20
C MET A 31 -2.49 5.85 -2.50
N GLY A 32 -2.90 6.49 -3.60
CA GLY A 32 -2.21 6.40 -4.89
C GLY A 32 -0.77 6.89 -4.81
N MET A 33 -0.53 8.01 -4.11
CA MET A 33 0.81 8.57 -3.89
C MET A 33 1.71 7.65 -3.06
N ILE A 34 1.16 6.91 -2.08
CA ILE A 34 1.93 5.92 -1.30
C ILE A 34 2.59 4.88 -2.22
N PHE A 35 1.83 4.34 -3.17
CA PHE A 35 2.35 3.33 -4.10
C PHE A 35 3.15 3.95 -5.25
N PHE A 36 2.68 5.07 -5.80
CA PHE A 36 3.30 5.73 -6.95
C PHE A 36 4.72 6.23 -6.64
N CYS A 37 4.97 6.69 -5.41
CA CYS A 37 6.31 7.12 -4.99
C CYS A 37 7.27 5.98 -4.65
N SER A 38 6.80 4.73 -4.52
CA SER A 38 7.63 3.60 -4.10
C SER A 38 8.88 3.34 -4.98
N PRO A 39 8.83 3.46 -6.33
CA PRO A 39 10.05 3.39 -7.15
C PRO A 39 11.13 4.39 -6.71
N VAL A 40 10.74 5.62 -6.40
CA VAL A 40 11.67 6.67 -5.94
C VAL A 40 12.18 6.34 -4.53
N VAL A 41 11.29 5.92 -3.64
CA VAL A 41 11.65 5.52 -2.27
C VAL A 41 12.68 4.38 -2.27
N SER A 42 12.55 3.43 -3.19
CA SER A 42 13.50 2.32 -3.32
C SER A 42 14.93 2.79 -3.54
N MET A 43 15.11 3.83 -4.37
CA MET A 43 16.42 4.38 -4.70
C MET A 43 17.04 5.06 -3.48
N PHE A 44 16.23 5.82 -2.73
CA PHE A 44 16.67 6.43 -1.49
C PHE A 44 16.98 5.38 -0.42
N THR A 45 16.20 4.30 -0.37
CA THR A 45 16.42 3.17 0.54
C THR A 45 17.75 2.48 0.26
N ASP A 46 18.10 2.27 -1.01
CA ASP A 46 19.37 1.65 -1.39
C ASP A 46 20.57 2.56 -1.10
N HIS A 47 20.41 3.86 -1.32
CA HIS A 47 21.52 4.82 -1.20
C HIS A 47 21.74 5.29 0.25
N PHE A 48 20.68 5.65 0.97
CA PHE A 48 20.76 6.20 2.32
C PHE A 48 20.50 5.14 3.41
N GLY A 49 20.01 3.96 3.03
CA GLY A 49 19.64 2.88 3.94
C GLY A 49 18.22 3.00 4.48
N CYS A 50 17.65 1.87 4.92
CA CYS A 50 16.26 1.80 5.39
C CYS A 50 15.95 2.76 6.55
N ARG A 51 16.88 2.92 7.50
CA ARG A 51 16.68 3.75 8.70
C ARG A 51 16.45 5.22 8.35
N LYS A 52 17.37 5.83 7.60
CA LYS A 52 17.30 7.26 7.28
C LYS A 52 16.06 7.56 6.44
N THR A 53 15.79 6.73 5.43
CA THR A 53 14.63 6.87 4.55
C THR A 53 13.32 6.79 5.34
N ALA A 54 13.18 5.80 6.23
CA ALA A 54 11.97 5.63 7.04
C ALA A 54 11.72 6.78 8.03
N VAL A 55 12.77 7.22 8.74
CA VAL A 55 12.68 8.33 9.71
C VAL A 55 12.27 9.63 9.01
N CYS A 56 12.96 9.98 7.92
CA CYS A 56 12.66 11.19 7.14
C CYS A 56 11.25 11.11 6.54
N GLY A 57 10.84 9.95 6.00
CA GLY A 57 9.51 9.74 5.47
C GLY A 57 8.40 9.95 6.49
N ALA A 58 8.51 9.29 7.65
CA ALA A 58 7.54 9.41 8.73
C ALA A 58 7.47 10.84 9.28
N PHE A 59 8.60 11.56 9.33
CA PHE A 59 8.60 12.98 9.73
C PHE A 59 7.91 13.88 8.69
N VAL A 60 8.13 13.64 7.39
CA VAL A 60 7.40 14.33 6.31
C VAL A 60 5.91 14.01 6.39
N ALA A 61 5.52 12.77 6.67
CA ALA A 61 4.13 12.37 6.88
C ALA A 61 3.49 13.08 8.09
N PHE A 62 4.25 13.22 9.19
CA PHE A 62 3.85 14.02 10.36
C PHE A 62 3.56 15.47 9.98
N LEU A 63 4.48 16.13 9.26
CA LEU A 63 4.28 17.51 8.80
C LEU A 63 3.09 17.60 7.84
N GLY A 64 2.90 16.63 6.96
CA GLY A 64 1.74 16.54 6.06
C GLY A 64 0.41 16.51 6.81
N LEU A 65 0.27 15.64 7.81
CA LEU A 65 -0.95 15.57 8.63
C LEU A 65 -1.12 16.80 9.54
N LEU A 66 -0.04 17.29 10.14
CA LEU A 66 -0.10 18.47 11.00
C LEU A 66 -0.54 19.70 10.22
N THR A 67 0.04 19.94 9.04
CA THR A 67 -0.37 21.05 8.16
C THR A 67 -1.78 20.86 7.60
N SER A 68 -2.20 19.61 7.35
CA SER A 68 -3.59 19.29 6.96
C SER A 68 -4.61 19.71 8.02
N SER A 69 -4.24 19.70 9.30
CA SER A 69 -5.13 20.14 10.38
C SER A 69 -5.50 21.63 10.29
N PHE A 70 -4.61 22.45 9.76
CA PHE A 70 -4.83 23.89 9.57
C PHE A 70 -5.36 24.23 8.18
N ALA A 71 -5.53 23.24 7.30
CA ALA A 71 -5.96 23.47 5.92
C ALA A 71 -7.46 23.81 5.85
N THR A 72 -7.76 25.06 5.51
CA THR A 72 -9.11 25.61 5.36
C THR A 72 -9.71 25.41 3.97
N THR A 73 -8.88 25.21 2.94
CA THR A 73 -9.32 25.04 1.55
C THR A 73 -9.12 23.61 1.05
N LEU A 74 -9.99 23.18 0.14
CA LEU A 74 -9.93 21.86 -0.49
C LEU A 74 -8.62 21.65 -1.27
N GLY A 75 -8.18 22.65 -2.04
CA GLY A 75 -6.90 22.60 -2.77
C GLY A 75 -5.69 22.41 -1.85
N LEU A 76 -5.69 23.07 -0.68
CA LEU A 76 -4.62 22.89 0.30
C LEU A 76 -4.63 21.48 0.92
N ARG A 77 -5.81 20.87 1.10
CA ARG A 77 -5.94 19.47 1.57
C ARG A 77 -5.46 18.45 0.54
N TYR A 78 -5.69 18.68 -0.76
CA TYR A 78 -5.11 17.85 -1.82
C TYR A 78 -3.58 17.83 -1.76
N PHE A 79 -2.97 19.01 -1.53
CA PHE A 79 -1.52 19.11 -1.42
C PHE A 79 -0.97 18.50 -0.12
N THR A 80 -1.51 18.90 1.03
CA THR A 80 -0.99 18.49 2.35
C THR A 80 -1.30 17.04 2.69
N TYR A 81 -2.57 16.62 2.62
CA TYR A 81 -2.98 15.25 2.94
C TYR A 81 -2.75 14.29 1.76
N GLY A 82 -3.08 14.72 0.54
CA GLY A 82 -2.92 13.86 -0.64
C GLY A 82 -1.45 13.63 -0.99
N ILE A 83 -0.74 14.70 -1.38
CA ILE A 83 0.63 14.58 -1.89
C ILE A 83 1.64 14.46 -0.76
N LEU A 84 1.69 15.41 0.18
CA LEU A 84 2.78 15.47 1.16
C LEU A 84 2.72 14.29 2.15
N PHE A 85 1.54 14.01 2.74
CA PHE A 85 1.37 12.84 3.60
C PHE A 85 1.48 11.51 2.83
N GLY A 86 0.94 11.41 1.61
CA GLY A 86 1.07 10.20 0.77
C GLY A 86 2.54 9.87 0.44
N CYS A 87 3.30 10.87 -0.02
CA CYS A 87 4.75 10.74 -0.26
C CYS A 87 5.50 10.36 1.02
N GLY A 88 5.30 11.08 2.13
CA GLY A 88 5.97 10.78 3.40
C GLY A 88 5.67 9.35 3.88
N SER A 89 4.41 8.94 3.78
CA SER A 89 3.97 7.58 4.12
C SER A 89 4.61 6.52 3.22
N SER A 90 4.82 6.79 1.92
CA SER A 90 5.58 5.92 1.01
C SER A 90 7.01 5.70 1.51
N PHE A 91 7.70 6.80 1.86
CA PHE A 91 9.07 6.79 2.38
C PHE A 91 9.20 6.05 3.71
N ALA A 92 8.11 5.92 4.49
CA ALA A 92 8.09 5.14 5.71
C ALA A 92 7.66 3.68 5.50
N PHE A 93 6.72 3.45 4.59
CA PHE A 93 6.13 2.14 4.32
C PHE A 93 7.12 1.19 3.64
N GLN A 94 7.71 1.59 2.52
CA GLN A 94 8.54 0.67 1.76
C GLN A 94 9.80 0.18 2.49
N PRO A 95 10.61 1.03 3.17
CA PRO A 95 11.78 0.54 3.88
C PRO A 95 11.43 -0.47 4.98
N SER A 96 10.21 -0.40 5.54
CA SER A 96 9.73 -1.36 6.54
C SER A 96 9.54 -2.78 5.97
N LEU A 97 9.21 -2.91 4.68
CA LEU A 97 9.14 -4.20 3.99
C LEU A 97 10.53 -4.72 3.65
N VAL A 98 11.42 -3.84 3.18
CA VAL A 98 12.78 -4.20 2.76
C VAL A 98 13.62 -4.69 3.93
N ILE A 99 13.54 -4.01 5.09
CA ILE A 99 14.38 -4.36 6.24
C ILE A 99 14.08 -5.78 6.76
N LEU A 100 12.85 -6.27 6.65
CA LEU A 100 12.50 -7.62 7.07
C LEU A 100 13.28 -8.69 6.32
N GLY A 101 13.44 -8.54 5.00
CA GLY A 101 14.21 -9.49 4.18
C GLY A 101 15.71 -9.45 4.42
N HIS A 102 16.22 -8.39 5.05
CA HIS A 102 17.61 -8.32 5.50
C HIS A 102 17.82 -9.06 6.83
N TYR A 103 16.82 -9.07 7.72
CA TYR A 103 16.89 -9.74 9.03
C TYR A 103 16.50 -11.21 8.98
N PHE A 104 15.43 -11.53 8.24
CA PHE A 104 14.84 -12.86 8.19
C PHE A 104 14.98 -13.41 6.78
N ARG A 105 15.82 -14.45 6.61
CA ARG A 105 15.93 -15.18 5.34
C ARG A 105 15.00 -16.40 5.28
N GLN A 106 15.01 -17.23 6.32
CA GLN A 106 14.23 -18.47 6.37
C GLN A 106 12.76 -18.28 6.81
N ARG A 107 12.47 -17.21 7.55
CA ARG A 107 11.14 -16.93 8.12
C ARG A 107 10.57 -15.60 7.64
N LEU A 108 10.91 -15.22 6.41
CA LEU A 108 10.56 -13.92 5.86
C LEU A 108 9.06 -13.77 5.66
N GLY A 109 8.38 -14.83 5.23
CA GLY A 109 6.93 -14.89 5.07
C GLY A 109 6.22 -14.64 6.38
N LEU A 110 6.57 -15.35 7.46
CA LEU A 110 5.96 -15.14 8.77
C LEU A 110 6.28 -13.76 9.35
N ALA A 111 7.53 -13.28 9.22
CA ALA A 111 7.91 -11.95 9.70
C ALA A 111 7.10 -10.85 8.97
N ASN A 112 6.99 -10.95 7.65
CA ASN A 112 6.16 -10.03 6.85
C ASN A 112 4.67 -10.17 7.20
N GLY A 113 4.20 -11.39 7.46
CA GLY A 113 2.83 -11.67 7.89
C GLY A 113 2.49 -11.01 9.22
N VAL A 114 3.38 -11.07 10.21
CA VAL A 114 3.19 -10.41 11.52
C VAL A 114 3.17 -8.89 11.37
N VAL A 115 4.12 -8.31 10.65
CA VAL A 115 4.19 -6.86 10.45
C VAL A 115 2.97 -6.35 9.69
N THR A 116 2.58 -7.04 8.61
CA THR A 116 1.41 -6.64 7.83
C THR A 116 0.10 -6.92 8.58
N ALA A 117 -0.02 -7.96 9.41
CA ALA A 117 -1.22 -8.20 10.23
C ALA A 117 -1.55 -7.01 11.16
N GLY A 118 -0.54 -6.22 11.54
CA GLY A 118 -0.73 -4.96 12.27
C GLY A 118 -1.67 -3.98 11.56
N SER A 119 -1.65 -3.89 10.23
CA SER A 119 -2.56 -3.00 9.50
C SER A 119 -4.00 -3.52 9.48
N SER A 120 -4.20 -4.84 9.57
CA SER A 120 -5.54 -5.45 9.71
C SER A 120 -6.15 -5.12 11.08
N LEU A 121 -5.34 -5.23 12.16
CA LEU A 121 -5.75 -4.83 13.50
C LEU A 121 -6.09 -3.33 13.57
N PHE A 122 -5.27 -2.49 12.95
CA PHE A 122 -5.54 -1.06 12.84
C PHE A 122 -6.85 -0.79 12.09
N SER A 123 -7.09 -1.48 10.98
CA SER A 123 -8.30 -1.32 10.16
C SER A 123 -9.57 -1.73 10.91
N MET A 124 -9.52 -2.77 11.74
CA MET A 124 -10.65 -3.17 12.60
C MET A 124 -10.92 -2.17 13.73
N GLY A 125 -9.86 -1.59 14.30
CA GLY A 125 -9.97 -0.58 15.37
C GLY A 125 -10.35 0.80 14.87
N LEU A 126 -10.10 1.09 13.59
CA LEU A 126 -10.29 2.41 12.99
C LEU A 126 -11.73 2.91 13.11
N PRO A 127 -12.81 2.16 12.78
CA PRO A 127 -14.18 2.64 12.94
C PRO A 127 -14.53 3.06 14.38
N VAL A 128 -14.03 2.32 15.38
CA VAL A 128 -14.23 2.65 16.80
C VAL A 128 -13.48 3.92 17.18
N LEU A 129 -12.23 4.04 16.70
CA LEU A 129 -11.42 5.23 16.89
C LEU A 129 -12.08 6.45 16.24
N LEU A 130 -12.57 6.32 15.02
CA LEU A 130 -13.27 7.39 14.31
C LEU A 130 -14.55 7.81 15.05
N LYS A 131 -15.38 6.87 15.51
CA LYS A 131 -16.62 7.20 16.23
C LYS A 131 -16.34 7.90 17.56
N LYS A 132 -15.33 7.47 18.32
CA LYS A 132 -15.00 8.04 19.65
C LYS A 132 -14.17 9.32 19.59
N VAL A 133 -13.30 9.46 18.58
CA VAL A 133 -12.35 10.58 18.49
C VAL A 133 -12.87 11.66 17.55
N VAL A 134 -13.28 11.31 16.33
CA VAL A 134 -13.69 12.30 15.30
C VAL A 134 -15.00 12.97 15.66
N GLY A 135 -15.96 12.20 16.19
CA GLY A 135 -17.30 12.70 16.54
C GLY A 135 -17.28 13.90 17.49
N PRO A 136 -16.58 13.84 18.63
CA PRO A 136 -16.53 14.96 19.57
C PRO A 136 -15.43 16.00 19.27
N LEU A 137 -14.34 15.64 18.56
CA LEU A 137 -13.17 16.52 18.42
C LEU A 137 -13.05 17.23 17.06
N GLY A 138 -13.84 16.81 16.06
CA GLY A 138 -13.81 17.37 14.71
C GLY A 138 -12.57 16.98 13.88
N LEU A 139 -12.56 17.41 12.62
CA LEU A 139 -11.54 17.03 11.64
C LEU A 139 -10.11 17.50 12.01
N PRO A 140 -9.90 18.78 12.40
CA PRO A 140 -8.54 19.29 12.63
C PRO A 140 -7.83 18.56 13.77
N ARG A 141 -8.53 18.34 14.90
CA ARG A 141 -7.98 17.61 16.04
C ARG A 141 -7.67 16.16 15.71
N THR A 142 -8.48 15.54 14.84
CA THR A 142 -8.20 14.18 14.35
C THR A 142 -6.89 14.13 13.58
N PHE A 143 -6.65 15.06 12.64
CA PHE A 143 -5.38 15.11 11.91
C PHE A 143 -4.17 15.38 12.83
N GLN A 144 -4.34 16.16 13.90
CA GLN A 144 -3.31 16.36 14.92
C GLN A 144 -3.02 15.07 15.71
N ILE A 145 -4.04 14.32 16.09
CA ILE A 145 -3.86 13.03 16.77
C ILE A 145 -3.14 12.03 15.84
N LEU A 146 -3.55 11.96 14.57
CA LEU A 146 -2.90 11.10 13.57
C LEU A 146 -1.47 11.53 13.27
N SER A 147 -1.17 12.83 13.32
CA SER A 147 0.20 13.31 13.15
C SER A 147 1.09 12.83 14.31
N ILE A 148 0.61 12.85 15.55
CA ILE A 148 1.35 12.30 16.70
C ILE A 148 1.72 10.82 16.47
N PHE A 149 0.81 10.00 15.93
CA PHE A 149 1.12 8.61 15.57
C PHE A 149 2.26 8.52 14.53
N MET A 150 2.28 9.39 13.52
CA MET A 150 3.38 9.44 12.54
C MET A 150 4.71 9.89 13.16
N LEU A 151 4.67 10.81 14.14
CA LEU A 151 5.86 11.22 14.88
C LEU A 151 6.41 10.07 15.72
N VAL A 152 5.55 9.34 16.42
CA VAL A 152 5.94 8.12 17.14
C VAL A 152 6.52 7.08 16.18
N GLN A 153 5.91 6.88 15.02
CA GLN A 153 6.46 5.99 13.99
C GLN A 153 7.86 6.42 13.52
N SER A 154 8.12 7.73 13.39
CA SER A 154 9.45 8.26 13.05
C SER A 154 10.50 7.90 14.13
N LEU A 155 10.13 8.00 15.41
CA LEU A 155 11.00 7.58 16.52
C LEU A 155 11.23 6.07 16.51
N LEU A 156 10.18 5.27 16.29
CA LEU A 156 10.28 3.81 16.20
C LEU A 156 11.16 3.37 15.02
N ALA A 157 11.16 4.11 13.91
CA ALA A 157 12.02 3.84 12.76
C ALA A 157 13.52 3.99 13.07
N LEU A 158 13.90 4.66 14.17
CA LEU A 158 15.30 4.71 14.62
C LEU A 158 15.83 3.34 15.04
N THR A 159 14.94 2.41 15.42
CA THR A 159 15.31 1.04 15.81
C THR A 159 15.81 0.19 14.65
N PHE A 160 15.61 0.64 13.40
CA PHE A 160 16.09 -0.03 12.20
C PHE A 160 17.63 -0.05 12.17
N LYS A 161 18.23 -1.13 12.68
CA LYS A 161 19.69 -1.29 12.67
C LYS A 161 20.13 -1.83 11.29
N PRO A 162 20.99 -1.13 10.53
CA PRO A 162 21.46 -1.61 9.24
C PRO A 162 22.40 -2.80 9.46
N LEU A 163 22.02 -3.99 8.98
CA LEU A 163 22.83 -5.21 9.10
C LEU A 163 23.82 -5.40 7.93
N MET A 164 23.63 -4.70 6.82
CA MET A 164 24.58 -4.73 5.70
C MET A 164 25.41 -3.44 5.69
N PRO A 165 26.75 -3.53 5.68
CA PRO A 165 27.61 -2.35 5.64
C PRO A 165 27.33 -1.53 4.38
N SER A 166 27.15 -0.22 4.54
CA SER A 166 27.07 0.76 3.44
C SER A 166 28.38 0.92 2.64
N GLY A 167 29.23 -0.11 2.56
CA GLY A 167 30.61 -0.01 2.07
C GLY A 167 31.09 -1.12 1.13
N MET A 168 30.25 -2.10 0.77
CA MET A 168 30.62 -3.17 -0.18
C MET A 168 29.65 -3.27 -1.35
N CYS A 169 29.08 -2.13 -1.78
CA CYS A 169 28.54 -2.03 -3.13
C CYS A 169 29.64 -1.49 -4.06
N PRO A 170 30.63 -2.30 -4.53
CA PRO A 170 31.04 -2.06 -5.89
C PRO A 170 29.81 -2.40 -6.73
N MET A 171 29.25 -1.39 -7.39
CA MET A 171 28.65 -1.66 -8.68
C MET A 171 29.64 -2.57 -9.43
N PRO A 172 29.26 -3.77 -9.91
CA PRO A 172 30.15 -4.58 -10.71
C PRO A 172 30.53 -3.74 -11.95
N GLY A 173 31.77 -3.25 -11.97
CA GLY A 173 32.24 -2.19 -12.86
C GLY A 173 33.34 -1.27 -12.32
N MET A 174 33.72 -1.37 -11.04
CA MET A 174 35.02 -0.86 -10.57
C MET A 174 36.13 -1.85 -10.96
N GLY A 175 36.37 -1.98 -12.26
CA GLY A 175 37.69 -2.32 -12.76
C GLY A 175 38.52 -1.04 -12.75
N MET A 176 39.66 -1.05 -12.05
CA MET A 176 40.74 -0.12 -12.31
C MET A 176 41.35 -0.47 -13.67
N ASP A 177 40.68 -0.10 -14.75
CA ASP A 177 41.30 -0.06 -16.07
C ASP A 177 41.71 1.39 -16.34
N GLY A 178 43.02 1.61 -16.33
CA GLY A 178 43.65 2.87 -16.63
C GLY A 178 43.39 3.31 -18.07
N GLY A 179 43.01 4.57 -18.23
CA GLY A 179 42.93 5.26 -19.52
C GLY A 179 41.93 6.40 -19.47
N PRO A 180 42.29 7.65 -19.83
CA PRO A 180 41.32 8.74 -19.87
C PRO A 180 40.39 8.56 -21.09
N PRO A 181 39.06 8.59 -20.96
CA PRO A 181 38.19 8.58 -22.11
C PRO A 181 38.10 10.00 -22.70
N SER A 182 38.94 10.26 -23.69
CA SER A 182 38.85 11.38 -24.62
C SER A 182 37.70 11.16 -25.62
N SER A 183 36.45 11.48 -25.26
CA SER A 183 35.34 11.71 -26.23
C SER A 183 33.95 12.04 -25.65
N LEU A 184 33.82 12.59 -24.42
CA LEU A 184 32.50 12.91 -23.83
C LEU A 184 32.35 14.36 -23.33
N GLU A 185 33.01 15.32 -23.98
CA GLU A 185 32.90 16.73 -23.60
C GLU A 185 31.62 17.43 -24.10
N SER A 186 30.91 16.88 -25.09
CA SER A 186 29.68 17.47 -25.65
C SER A 186 28.40 16.70 -25.29
N ALA A 187 28.22 16.36 -24.01
CA ALA A 187 26.93 15.88 -23.51
C ALA A 187 26.24 17.00 -22.71
N SER A 188 25.01 17.34 -23.11
CA SER A 188 24.17 18.36 -22.46
C SER A 188 24.08 18.11 -20.94
N ARG A 189 24.02 19.18 -20.15
CA ARG A 189 23.87 19.12 -18.67
C ARG A 189 22.67 18.24 -18.26
N TRP A 190 21.65 18.17 -19.11
CA TRP A 190 20.49 17.28 -18.99
C TRP A 190 20.80 15.81 -19.30
N GLN A 191 21.63 15.50 -20.29
CA GLN A 191 22.08 14.13 -20.57
C GLN A 191 22.98 13.60 -19.46
N LYS A 192 23.85 14.44 -18.88
CA LYS A 192 24.66 14.09 -17.70
C LYS A 192 23.76 13.86 -16.47
N GLY A 193 22.72 14.67 -16.29
CA GLY A 193 21.70 14.48 -15.25
C GLY A 193 20.90 13.18 -15.42
N LEU A 194 20.40 12.91 -16.63
CA LEU A 194 19.66 11.69 -16.98
C LEU A 194 20.53 10.44 -16.85
N ALA A 195 21.80 10.48 -17.25
CA ALA A 195 22.74 9.37 -17.07
C ALA A 195 23.00 9.09 -15.58
N LYS A 196 23.08 10.14 -14.75
CA LYS A 196 23.23 10.02 -13.29
C LYS A 196 21.98 9.41 -12.66
N ILE A 197 20.78 9.83 -13.08
CA ILE A 197 19.51 9.23 -12.63
C ILE A 197 19.40 7.77 -13.09
N ARG A 198 19.76 7.46 -14.34
CA ARG A 198 19.76 6.10 -14.90
C ARG A 198 20.73 5.15 -14.20
N LYS A 199 21.81 5.68 -13.62
CA LYS A 199 22.73 4.91 -12.75
C LYS A 199 22.08 4.46 -11.45
N TYR A 200 21.10 5.21 -10.93
CA TYR A 200 20.35 4.85 -9.73
C TYR A 200 19.13 3.95 -10.01
N PHE A 201 18.60 3.99 -11.23
CA PHE A 201 17.57 3.04 -11.69
C PHE A 201 18.22 1.72 -12.10
N ASN A 202 18.15 0.71 -11.24
CA ASN A 202 18.61 -0.63 -11.57
C ASN A 202 17.54 -1.38 -12.39
N VAL A 203 17.43 -1.01 -13.67
CA VAL A 203 16.49 -1.64 -14.62
C VAL A 203 16.83 -3.12 -14.88
N ARG A 204 17.98 -3.62 -14.39
CA ARG A 204 18.35 -5.04 -14.48
C ARG A 204 17.31 -5.95 -13.83
N VAL A 205 16.57 -5.44 -12.84
CA VAL A 205 15.42 -6.13 -12.23
C VAL A 205 14.40 -6.59 -13.28
N PHE A 206 14.12 -5.77 -14.29
CA PHE A 206 13.21 -6.13 -15.41
C PHE A 206 13.84 -7.07 -16.45
N GLY A 207 15.15 -7.32 -16.38
CA GLY A 207 15.83 -8.34 -17.16
C GLY A 207 15.49 -9.77 -16.67
N VAL A 208 15.08 -9.92 -15.41
CA VAL A 208 14.61 -11.21 -14.87
C VAL A 208 13.20 -11.47 -15.40
N LEU A 209 13.08 -12.39 -16.35
CA LEU A 209 11.81 -12.70 -17.04
C LEU A 209 10.69 -13.04 -16.05
N THR A 210 10.98 -13.89 -15.05
CA THR A 210 10.01 -14.31 -14.04
C THR A 210 9.47 -13.14 -13.23
N TYR A 211 10.35 -12.21 -12.81
CA TYR A 211 9.95 -11.00 -12.11
C TYR A 211 9.08 -10.10 -12.99
N ARG A 212 9.47 -9.91 -14.26
CA ARG A 212 8.70 -9.09 -15.19
C ARG A 212 7.28 -9.63 -15.38
N VAL A 213 7.15 -10.92 -15.69
CA VAL A 213 5.83 -11.56 -15.87
C VAL A 213 5.00 -11.46 -14.59
N TRP A 214 5.61 -11.75 -13.44
CA TRP A 214 4.95 -11.67 -12.14
C TRP A 214 4.47 -10.24 -11.82
N ALA A 215 5.33 -9.24 -11.97
CA ALA A 215 5.02 -7.85 -11.61
C ALA A 215 3.90 -7.26 -12.46
N PHE A 216 3.93 -7.50 -13.78
CA PHE A 216 2.84 -7.07 -14.66
C PHE A 216 1.55 -7.88 -14.40
N GLY A 217 1.65 -9.18 -14.13
CA GLY A 217 0.50 -10.01 -13.75
C GLY A 217 -0.20 -9.52 -12.47
N VAL A 218 0.58 -9.18 -11.43
CA VAL A 218 0.06 -8.58 -10.19
C VAL A 218 -0.59 -7.23 -10.48
N ALA A 219 0.06 -6.36 -11.24
CA ALA A 219 -0.51 -5.05 -11.59
C ALA A 219 -1.86 -5.18 -12.32
N THR A 220 -1.99 -6.12 -13.26
CA THR A 220 -3.26 -6.40 -13.94
C THR A 220 -4.32 -6.96 -13.00
N ALA A 221 -3.97 -7.94 -12.15
CA ALA A 221 -4.91 -8.55 -11.21
C ALA A 221 -5.48 -7.53 -10.21
N VAL A 222 -4.66 -6.57 -9.80
CA VAL A 222 -5.02 -5.56 -8.81
C VAL A 222 -6.02 -4.51 -9.35
N LEU A 223 -6.22 -4.43 -10.68
CA LEU A 223 -7.23 -3.56 -11.28
C LEU A 223 -8.65 -3.86 -10.76
N GLY A 224 -9.00 -5.14 -10.60
CA GLY A 224 -10.30 -5.57 -10.07
C GLY A 224 -10.32 -5.73 -8.55
N TYR A 225 -9.15 -5.83 -7.92
CA TYR A 225 -9.00 -6.16 -6.50
C TYR A 225 -9.73 -5.17 -5.57
N PHE A 226 -9.61 -3.85 -5.82
CA PHE A 226 -10.17 -2.83 -4.92
C PHE A 226 -11.68 -2.56 -5.14
N VAL A 227 -12.25 -3.05 -6.25
CA VAL A 227 -13.63 -2.74 -6.66
C VAL A 227 -14.67 -3.20 -5.63
N PRO A 228 -14.67 -4.46 -5.15
CA PRO A 228 -15.65 -4.91 -4.19
C PRO A 228 -15.60 -4.14 -2.87
N TYR A 229 -14.40 -3.73 -2.43
CA TYR A 229 -14.21 -3.00 -1.18
C TYR A 229 -14.82 -1.59 -1.23
N VAL A 230 -14.66 -0.90 -2.36
CA VAL A 230 -15.16 0.48 -2.53
C VAL A 230 -16.68 0.52 -2.69
N HIS A 231 -17.24 -0.44 -3.45
CA HIS A 231 -18.68 -0.47 -3.74
C HIS A 231 -19.50 -1.28 -2.73
N LEU A 232 -18.86 -1.94 -1.77
CA LEU A 232 -19.50 -2.79 -0.75
C LEU A 232 -20.68 -2.11 -0.06
N MET A 233 -20.45 -0.91 0.47
CA MET A 233 -21.44 -0.20 1.28
C MET A 233 -22.69 0.16 0.47
N ASN A 234 -22.51 0.49 -0.81
CA ASN A 234 -23.62 0.81 -1.70
C ASN A 234 -24.39 -0.46 -2.06
N PHE A 235 -23.68 -1.53 -2.42
CA PHE A 235 -24.27 -2.83 -2.74
C PHE A 235 -25.13 -3.38 -1.60
N VAL A 236 -24.64 -3.31 -0.35
CA VAL A 236 -25.39 -3.83 0.81
C VAL A 236 -26.67 -3.03 1.04
N LYS A 237 -26.61 -1.70 0.90
CA LYS A 237 -27.79 -0.84 1.04
C LYS A 237 -28.84 -1.07 -0.04
N GLU A 238 -28.41 -1.29 -1.28
CA GLU A 238 -29.30 -1.55 -2.40
C GLU A 238 -29.96 -2.93 -2.30
N GLN A 239 -29.23 -3.97 -1.91
CA GLN A 239 -29.74 -5.34 -1.87
C GLN A 239 -30.47 -5.69 -0.57
N PHE A 240 -30.00 -5.20 0.58
CA PHE A 240 -30.49 -5.61 1.90
C PHE A 240 -31.16 -4.49 2.69
N GLY A 241 -31.24 -3.27 2.14
CA GLY A 241 -31.73 -2.09 2.84
C GLY A 241 -30.80 -1.59 3.94
N ASP A 242 -31.24 -0.60 4.70
CA ASP A 242 -30.47 -0.01 5.81
C ASP A 242 -30.49 -0.96 7.02
N THR A 243 -29.56 -1.91 7.03
CA THR A 243 -29.47 -2.96 8.05
C THR A 243 -28.62 -2.56 9.26
N GLN A 244 -27.93 -1.42 9.23
CA GLN A 244 -26.95 -0.97 10.25
C GLN A 244 -25.86 -2.02 10.58
N ARG A 245 -25.67 -3.03 9.70
CA ARG A 245 -24.78 -4.19 9.87
C ARG A 245 -23.59 -4.15 8.91
N GLU A 246 -23.49 -3.16 8.03
CA GLU A 246 -22.48 -3.11 6.97
C GLU A 246 -21.05 -3.05 7.52
N TRP A 247 -20.88 -2.45 8.71
CA TRP A 247 -19.60 -2.42 9.42
C TRP A 247 -19.09 -3.82 9.82
N VAL A 248 -19.99 -4.79 9.99
CA VAL A 248 -19.62 -6.19 10.31
C VAL A 248 -18.76 -6.77 9.19
N LEU A 249 -19.09 -6.48 7.94
CA LEU A 249 -18.35 -6.96 6.78
C LEU A 249 -16.92 -6.41 6.75
N LEU A 250 -16.72 -5.13 7.09
CA LEU A 250 -15.38 -4.55 7.20
C LEU A 250 -14.55 -5.21 8.30
N VAL A 251 -15.17 -5.48 9.45
CA VAL A 251 -14.50 -6.16 10.57
C VAL A 251 -14.16 -7.60 10.20
N CYS A 252 -15.06 -8.33 9.53
CA CYS A 252 -14.83 -9.70 9.06
C CYS A 252 -13.70 -9.76 8.03
N ILE A 253 -13.65 -8.86 7.04
CA ILE A 253 -12.51 -8.75 6.11
C ILE A 253 -11.22 -8.51 6.89
N GLY A 254 -11.21 -7.50 7.78
CA GLY A 254 -10.02 -7.14 8.54
C GLY A 254 -9.50 -8.30 9.37
N ALA A 255 -10.38 -8.98 10.10
CA ALA A 255 -10.04 -10.13 10.94
C ALA A 255 -9.49 -11.29 10.11
N SER A 256 -10.22 -11.69 9.06
CA SER A 256 -9.81 -12.80 8.19
C SER A 256 -8.54 -12.50 7.40
N SER A 257 -8.32 -11.26 6.98
CA SER A 257 -7.04 -10.82 6.38
C SER A 257 -5.90 -10.88 7.39
N GLY A 258 -6.10 -10.42 8.62
CA GLY A 258 -5.11 -10.57 9.68
C GLY A 258 -4.71 -12.03 9.92
N VAL A 259 -5.70 -12.93 10.03
CA VAL A 259 -5.49 -14.38 10.15
C VAL A 259 -4.77 -14.94 8.92
N GLY A 260 -5.19 -14.55 7.71
CA GLY A 260 -4.57 -14.95 6.46
C GLY A 260 -3.10 -14.54 6.38
N ARG A 261 -2.75 -13.35 6.85
CA ARG A 261 -1.35 -12.87 6.85
C ARG A 261 -0.45 -13.73 7.73
N LEU A 262 -0.94 -14.13 8.91
CA LEU A 262 -0.18 -15.01 9.81
C LEU A 262 -0.08 -16.44 9.27
N LEU A 263 -1.21 -17.02 8.82
CA LEU A 263 -1.28 -18.39 8.31
C LEU A 263 -0.43 -18.56 7.04
N PHE A 264 -0.68 -17.71 6.04
CA PHE A 264 0.00 -17.79 4.76
C PHE A 264 1.42 -17.25 4.79
N GLY A 265 1.76 -16.39 5.75
CA GLY A 265 3.16 -16.08 6.06
C GLY A 265 3.92 -17.34 6.47
N LYS A 266 3.38 -18.13 7.40
CA LYS A 266 4.00 -19.39 7.84
C LYS A 266 4.03 -20.44 6.73
N ILE A 267 2.93 -20.63 5.99
CA ILE A 267 2.87 -21.58 4.87
C ILE A 267 3.87 -21.17 3.77
N GLY A 268 3.97 -19.86 3.49
CA GLY A 268 4.93 -19.32 2.53
C GLY A 268 6.38 -19.63 2.87
N ASP A 269 6.72 -19.71 4.16
CA ASP A 269 8.07 -20.11 4.61
C ASP A 269 8.35 -21.61 4.40
N LEU A 270 7.32 -22.46 4.36
CA LEU A 270 7.45 -23.89 4.09
C LEU A 270 7.64 -24.20 2.60
N ILE A 271 7.20 -23.29 1.72
CA ILE A 271 7.29 -23.47 0.27
C ILE A 271 8.63 -22.91 -0.22
N PRO A 272 9.53 -23.76 -0.76
CA PRO A 272 10.84 -23.30 -1.19
C PRO A 272 10.79 -22.56 -2.53
N GLY A 273 11.56 -21.47 -2.63
CA GLY A 273 11.87 -20.76 -3.87
C GLY A 273 10.67 -20.11 -4.55
N VAL A 274 10.72 -20.08 -5.89
CA VAL A 274 9.75 -19.38 -6.75
C VAL A 274 8.34 -19.97 -6.75
N LYS A 275 8.14 -21.17 -6.16
CA LYS A 275 6.83 -21.82 -6.08
C LYS A 275 5.82 -21.01 -5.26
N LYS A 276 6.28 -20.08 -4.42
CA LYS A 276 5.46 -19.09 -3.70
C LYS A 276 4.55 -18.27 -4.64
N ILE A 277 4.95 -18.10 -5.91
CA ILE A 277 4.12 -17.42 -6.92
C ILE A 277 2.79 -18.15 -7.14
N TYR A 278 2.79 -19.49 -7.20
CA TYR A 278 1.55 -20.25 -7.42
C TYR A 278 0.53 -20.06 -6.31
N MET A 279 1.01 -19.90 -5.08
CA MET A 279 0.17 -19.60 -3.92
C MET A 279 -0.49 -18.21 -4.04
N GLN A 280 0.25 -17.21 -4.53
CA GLN A 280 -0.30 -15.89 -4.80
C GLN A 280 -1.30 -15.91 -5.98
N VAL A 281 -1.01 -16.66 -7.04
CA VAL A 281 -1.92 -16.83 -8.20
C VAL A 281 -3.21 -17.53 -7.77
N ALA A 282 -3.14 -18.60 -6.99
CA ALA A 282 -4.31 -19.29 -6.45
C ALA A 282 -5.19 -18.34 -5.62
N SER A 283 -4.55 -17.47 -4.82
CA SER A 283 -5.25 -16.46 -4.03
C SER A 283 -5.99 -15.44 -4.91
N PHE A 284 -5.39 -14.99 -6.02
CA PHE A 284 -6.05 -14.09 -6.96
C PHE A 284 -7.20 -14.75 -7.72
N ILE A 285 -7.06 -16.01 -8.13
CA ILE A 285 -8.15 -16.78 -8.75
C ILE A 285 -9.32 -16.88 -7.78
N LEU A 286 -9.05 -17.27 -6.53
CA LEU A 286 -10.08 -17.40 -5.51
C LEU A 286 -10.73 -16.04 -5.19
N LEU A 287 -9.96 -14.97 -5.12
CA LEU A 287 -10.49 -13.61 -4.94
C LEU A 287 -11.39 -13.19 -6.11
N GLY A 288 -11.03 -13.51 -7.35
CA GLY A 288 -11.86 -13.27 -8.54
C GLY A 288 -13.17 -14.06 -8.50
N LEU A 289 -13.10 -15.35 -8.15
CA LEU A 289 -14.28 -16.21 -7.99
C LEU A 289 -15.21 -15.67 -6.90
N MET A 290 -14.67 -15.33 -5.72
CA MET A 290 -15.44 -14.74 -4.62
C MET A 290 -16.11 -13.43 -5.04
N SER A 291 -15.40 -12.58 -5.82
CA SER A 291 -15.97 -11.33 -6.34
C SER A 291 -17.16 -11.57 -7.28
N MET A 292 -17.13 -12.62 -8.10
CA MET A 292 -18.25 -13.01 -8.95
C MET A 292 -19.43 -13.59 -8.17
N MET A 293 -19.20 -14.13 -6.97
CA MET A 293 -20.26 -14.66 -6.09
C MET A 293 -21.00 -13.57 -5.31
N ILE A 294 -20.44 -12.35 -5.18
CA ILE A 294 -21.06 -11.24 -4.41
C ILE A 294 -22.49 -10.95 -4.88
N PRO A 295 -22.77 -10.74 -6.18
CA PRO A 295 -24.12 -10.42 -6.65
C PRO A 295 -25.11 -11.59 -6.51
N GLN A 296 -24.63 -12.81 -6.31
CA GLN A 296 -25.47 -14.00 -6.16
C GLN A 296 -25.93 -14.23 -4.71
N CYS A 297 -25.39 -13.47 -3.76
CA CYS A 297 -25.73 -13.59 -2.35
C CYS A 297 -27.11 -12.97 -2.06
N ALA A 298 -28.14 -13.79 -1.91
CA ALA A 298 -29.49 -13.35 -1.55
C ALA A 298 -29.70 -13.12 -0.05
N VAL A 299 -28.75 -13.55 0.80
CA VAL A 299 -28.80 -13.42 2.26
C VAL A 299 -27.52 -12.78 2.79
N PHE A 300 -27.64 -11.93 3.81
CA PHE A 300 -26.52 -11.20 4.40
C PHE A 300 -25.43 -12.14 4.94
N GLU A 301 -25.82 -13.25 5.57
CA GLU A 301 -24.86 -14.22 6.12
C GLU A 301 -24.01 -14.88 5.03
N GLY A 302 -24.58 -15.12 3.83
CA GLY A 302 -23.83 -15.62 2.68
C GLY A 302 -22.77 -14.62 2.22
N LEU A 303 -23.11 -13.33 2.24
CA LEU A 303 -22.18 -12.25 1.93
C LEU A 303 -21.03 -12.21 2.96
N VAL A 304 -21.31 -12.40 4.25
CA VAL A 304 -20.28 -12.47 5.30
C VAL A 304 -19.27 -13.58 5.00
N VAL A 305 -19.73 -14.77 4.60
CA VAL A 305 -18.85 -15.90 4.25
C VAL A 305 -17.93 -15.56 3.06
N VAL A 306 -18.49 -14.97 2.00
CA VAL A 306 -17.70 -14.52 0.83
C VAL A 306 -16.62 -13.53 1.26
N PHE A 307 -16.96 -12.57 2.13
CA PHE A 307 -16.06 -11.53 2.59
C PHE A 307 -14.95 -12.04 3.52
N VAL A 308 -15.24 -13.06 4.34
CA VAL A 308 -14.22 -13.77 5.13
C VAL A 308 -13.23 -14.49 4.23
N LEU A 309 -13.70 -15.17 3.18
CA LEU A 309 -12.82 -15.83 2.21
C LEU A 309 -11.97 -14.83 1.42
N MET A 310 -12.57 -13.72 0.99
CA MET A 310 -11.83 -12.63 0.33
C MET A 310 -10.75 -12.04 1.24
N GLY A 311 -11.07 -11.78 2.51
CA GLY A 311 -10.07 -11.28 3.46
C GLY A 311 -8.93 -12.28 3.65
N LEU A 312 -9.22 -13.57 3.78
CA LEU A 312 -8.19 -14.61 3.88
C LEU A 312 -7.25 -14.61 2.65
N CYS A 313 -7.79 -14.47 1.44
CA CYS A 313 -7.03 -14.35 0.18
C CYS A 313 -6.21 -13.05 0.10
N ASP A 314 -6.77 -11.91 0.52
CA ASP A 314 -6.04 -10.64 0.66
C ASP A 314 -4.82 -10.84 1.57
N GLY A 315 -5.02 -11.50 2.70
CA GLY A 315 -3.94 -11.78 3.64
C GLY A 315 -2.79 -12.58 3.01
N CYS A 316 -3.11 -13.55 2.16
CA CYS A 316 -2.10 -14.28 1.38
C CYS A 316 -1.37 -13.36 0.40
N PHE A 317 -2.14 -12.60 -0.39
CA PHE A 317 -1.63 -11.71 -1.44
C PHE A 317 -0.61 -10.72 -0.87
N ILE A 318 -0.99 -9.99 0.17
CA ILE A 318 -0.16 -8.93 0.78
C ILE A 318 1.09 -9.52 1.44
N THR A 319 0.95 -10.66 2.12
CA THR A 319 2.06 -11.24 2.91
C THR A 319 3.16 -11.82 2.03
N ILE A 320 2.81 -12.51 0.95
CA ILE A 320 3.79 -13.25 0.15
C ILE A 320 4.49 -12.38 -0.90
N MET A 321 3.97 -11.17 -1.16
CA MET A 321 4.48 -10.24 -2.16
C MET A 321 5.96 -9.89 -1.95
N ALA A 322 6.35 -9.44 -0.76
CA ALA A 322 7.74 -9.11 -0.47
C ALA A 322 8.66 -10.35 -0.50
N PRO A 323 8.33 -11.48 0.15
CA PRO A 323 9.09 -12.73 0.02
C PRO A 323 9.34 -13.17 -1.43
N ILE A 324 8.34 -13.08 -2.32
CA ILE A 324 8.50 -13.42 -3.74
C ILE A 324 9.52 -12.49 -4.41
N ALA A 325 9.45 -11.19 -4.17
CA ALA A 325 10.42 -10.25 -4.72
C ALA A 325 11.85 -10.59 -4.26
N PHE A 326 12.05 -10.91 -2.97
CA PHE A 326 13.34 -11.34 -2.44
C PHE A 326 13.87 -12.63 -3.10
N GLU A 327 13.00 -13.61 -3.35
CA GLU A 327 13.37 -14.87 -4.01
C GLU A 327 13.71 -14.68 -5.50
N LEU A 328 13.02 -13.77 -6.19
CA LEU A 328 13.18 -13.59 -7.65
C LEU A 328 14.42 -12.81 -8.04
N VAL A 329 14.77 -11.76 -7.29
CA VAL A 329 15.87 -10.86 -7.65
C VAL A 329 17.03 -10.87 -6.65
N GLY A 330 16.86 -11.58 -5.54
CA GLY A 330 17.83 -11.63 -4.45
C GLY A 330 17.80 -10.38 -3.54
N PRO A 331 18.39 -10.47 -2.34
CA PRO A 331 18.30 -9.43 -1.31
C PRO A 331 18.91 -8.09 -1.73
N MET A 332 19.87 -8.10 -2.67
CA MET A 332 20.54 -6.88 -3.11
C MET A 332 19.71 -6.00 -4.05
N GLN A 333 18.76 -6.59 -4.76
CA GLN A 333 17.91 -5.87 -5.71
C GLN A 333 16.44 -5.82 -5.26
N ALA A 334 16.11 -6.50 -4.15
CA ALA A 334 14.75 -6.63 -3.63
C ALA A 334 14.08 -5.29 -3.32
N SER A 335 14.84 -4.31 -2.83
CA SER A 335 14.33 -2.96 -2.55
C SER A 335 13.75 -2.28 -3.79
N GLN A 336 14.50 -2.27 -4.90
CA GLN A 336 14.01 -1.71 -6.17
C GLN A 336 12.91 -2.55 -6.80
N ALA A 337 12.99 -3.88 -6.70
CA ALA A 337 11.91 -4.76 -7.16
C ALA A 337 10.59 -4.49 -6.43
N ILE A 338 10.61 -4.42 -5.09
CA ILE A 338 9.42 -4.06 -4.31
C ILE A 338 8.92 -2.67 -4.69
N GLY A 339 9.83 -1.69 -4.83
CA GLY A 339 9.47 -0.33 -5.25
C GLY A 339 8.79 -0.27 -6.62
N TYR A 340 9.35 -0.96 -7.62
CA TYR A 340 8.78 -1.02 -8.97
C TYR A 340 7.44 -1.74 -9.00
N LEU A 341 7.29 -2.83 -8.27
CA LEU A 341 6.02 -3.54 -8.15
C LEU A 341 4.92 -2.65 -7.56
N LEU A 342 5.21 -2.02 -6.42
CA LEU A 342 4.28 -1.09 -5.76
C LEU A 342 3.92 0.07 -6.69
N GLY A 343 4.91 0.64 -7.39
CA GLY A 343 4.68 1.69 -8.40
C GLY A 343 3.78 1.23 -9.55
N LEU A 344 3.98 0.02 -10.06
CA LEU A 344 3.15 -0.57 -11.12
C LEU A 344 1.71 -0.82 -10.64
N MET A 345 1.51 -1.15 -9.36
CA MET A 345 0.18 -1.35 -8.77
C MET A 345 -0.60 -0.04 -8.57
N ALA A 346 0.09 1.11 -8.44
CA ALA A 346 -0.55 2.39 -8.12
C ALA A 346 -1.64 2.81 -9.12
N ILE A 347 -1.36 2.65 -10.43
CA ILE A 347 -2.30 3.05 -11.49
C ILE A 347 -3.53 2.14 -11.51
N PRO A 348 -3.40 0.79 -11.58
CA PRO A 348 -4.55 -0.12 -11.51
C PRO A 348 -5.40 0.05 -10.25
N MET A 349 -4.78 0.22 -9.08
CA MET A 349 -5.52 0.41 -7.82
C MET A 349 -6.38 1.67 -7.82
N THR A 350 -5.88 2.74 -8.44
CA THR A 350 -6.59 4.03 -8.51
C THR A 350 -7.65 4.03 -9.60
N ALA A 351 -7.35 3.41 -10.76
CA ALA A 351 -8.24 3.41 -11.92
C ALA A 351 -9.39 2.39 -11.81
N GLY A 352 -9.19 1.28 -11.09
CA GLY A 352 -10.15 0.17 -10.99
C GLY A 352 -11.55 0.58 -10.51
N PRO A 353 -11.70 1.17 -9.31
CA PRO A 353 -13.01 1.52 -8.77
C PRO A 353 -13.81 2.53 -9.62
N PRO A 354 -13.21 3.60 -10.17
CA PRO A 354 -13.90 4.50 -11.10
C PRO A 354 -14.37 3.81 -12.39
N ILE A 355 -13.52 2.98 -13.02
CA ILE A 355 -13.89 2.24 -14.24
C ILE A 355 -15.09 1.34 -13.97
N ALA A 356 -15.06 0.59 -12.87
CA ALA A 356 -16.17 -0.28 -12.48
C ALA A 356 -17.46 0.52 -12.19
N GLY A 357 -17.33 1.69 -11.53
CA GLY A 357 -18.48 2.56 -11.24
C GLY A 357 -19.19 3.07 -12.49
N GLU A 358 -18.44 3.44 -13.54
CA GLU A 358 -19.03 3.89 -14.81
C GLU A 358 -19.70 2.74 -15.60
N VAL A 359 -19.13 1.53 -15.53
CA VAL A 359 -19.75 0.33 -16.12
C VAL A 359 -21.05 -0.02 -15.40
N LEU A 360 -21.09 0.08 -14.07
CA LEU A 360 -22.30 -0.16 -13.26
C LEU A 360 -23.43 0.82 -13.64
N LYS A 361 -23.13 2.12 -13.77
CA LYS A 361 -24.13 3.13 -14.16
C LYS A 361 -24.75 2.84 -15.53
N LYS A 362 -23.94 2.43 -16.52
CA LYS A 362 -24.40 2.14 -17.88
C LYS A 362 -25.30 0.91 -18.01
N ASN A 363 -25.31 0.01 -17.03
CA ASN A 363 -26.18 -1.17 -17.03
C ASN A 363 -27.49 -0.94 -16.24
N ILE A 364 -27.60 0.16 -15.50
CA ILE A 364 -28.78 0.52 -14.69
C ILE A 364 -29.64 1.59 -15.41
N CYS A 365 -29.04 2.40 -16.28
CA CYS A 365 -29.74 3.23 -17.28
C CYS A 365 -29.94 2.46 -18.58
#